data_AF-A0A7Y7E652-F1
#
_entry.id   AF-A0A7Y7E652-F1
#
_cell.length_a   1.000
_cell.length_b   1.000
_cell.length_c   1.000
_cell.angle_alpha   90.00
_cell.angle_beta   90.00
_cell.angle_gamma   90.00
#
_symmetry.space_group_name_H-M   'P 1'
#
loop_
_entity.id
_entity.type
_entity.pdbx_description
1 polymer ?
#
loop_
_entity_poly.entity_id
_entity_poly.type
_entity_poly.pdbx_seq_one_letter_code
_entity_poly.pdbx_strand_id
1 'polypeptide(L)'
;MERQTTDRSAPPVRAELSGIMRHTARKLVDHPFYQGLADGTLPPGALAHFLQQDHWHVLPAYADAHAGCAARATDPGHVLLFRRMSTGTADDAGRRRARVRRWAARLDLPLADGEPPLLPTTVGYTGFLRAGAARSLAAGTGAVLPAAWLFLLVTDELLARGTPASRYAEVIEEWHPGDTYRALLGTLLDTVDEIAQQLPAAGRRELAGHARRAAAHEWAHVDAAWRREAPPRDRITSDEPHENDDTEERTACAE
;
A
#
# COMPACT_ATOMS: atom_id res chain seq x y z
N MET A 1 51.02 -7.00 -5.70
CA MET A 1 49.89 -7.89 -5.36
C MET A 1 48.90 -7.06 -4.55
N GLU A 2 48.21 -6.15 -5.23
CA GLU A 2 47.25 -5.22 -4.62
C GLU A 2 45.91 -5.93 -4.45
N ARG A 3 45.46 -6.06 -3.20
CA ARG A 3 44.06 -6.37 -2.92
C ARG A 3 43.29 -5.06 -3.03
N GLN A 4 42.63 -4.86 -4.16
CA GLN A 4 41.54 -3.89 -4.23
C GLN A 4 40.42 -4.40 -3.33
N THR A 5 40.31 -3.81 -2.15
CA THR A 5 39.11 -3.86 -1.33
C THR A 5 38.05 -3.06 -2.07
N THR A 6 37.11 -3.76 -2.71
CA THR A 6 35.89 -3.16 -3.24
C THR A 6 35.11 -2.56 -2.07
N ASP A 7 35.03 -1.23 -2.04
CA ASP A 7 34.14 -0.50 -1.16
C ASP A 7 32.69 -0.94 -1.46
N ARG A 8 32.10 -1.73 -0.56
CA ARG A 8 30.68 -2.14 -0.60
C ARG A 8 29.78 -1.00 -0.14
N SER A 9 30.02 0.23 -0.58
CA SER A 9 29.02 1.28 -0.45
C SER A 9 27.86 0.93 -1.38
N ALA A 10 26.64 0.97 -0.84
CA ALA A 10 25.44 0.67 -1.61
C ALA A 10 25.36 1.59 -2.86
N PRO A 11 24.85 1.12 -4.02
CA PRO A 11 24.72 1.96 -5.20
C PRO A 11 24.05 3.30 -4.86
N PRO A 12 24.40 4.43 -5.51
CA PRO A 12 23.88 5.75 -5.12
C PRO A 12 22.34 5.81 -4.99
N VAL A 13 21.63 5.04 -5.81
CA VAL A 13 20.16 4.90 -5.76
C VAL A 13 19.67 4.12 -4.53
N ARG A 14 20.34 3.02 -4.13
CA ARG A 14 20.00 2.26 -2.91
C ARG A 14 20.08 3.14 -1.68
N ALA A 15 21.14 3.95 -1.58
CA ALA A 15 21.35 4.85 -0.47
C ALA A 15 20.20 5.89 -0.37
N GLU A 16 19.82 6.49 -1.50
CA GLU A 16 18.67 7.41 -1.55
C GLU A 16 17.36 6.72 -1.13
N LEU A 17 17.04 5.59 -1.75
CA LEU A 17 15.82 4.82 -1.47
C LEU A 17 15.76 4.41 0.01
N SER A 18 16.89 3.94 0.55
CA SER A 18 16.98 3.56 1.96
C SER A 18 16.77 4.76 2.90
N GLY A 19 17.26 5.95 2.52
CA GLY A 19 16.96 7.20 3.23
C GLY A 19 15.48 7.53 3.25
N ILE A 20 14.79 7.39 2.10
CA ILE A 20 13.34 7.58 1.97
C ILE A 20 12.59 6.58 2.88
N MET A 21 12.95 5.29 2.82
CA MET A 21 12.27 4.26 3.62
C MET A 21 12.47 4.46 5.11
N ARG A 22 13.70 4.70 5.58
CA ARG A 22 13.97 4.95 7.01
C ARG A 22 13.29 6.23 7.52
N HIS A 23 13.23 7.28 6.71
CA HIS A 23 12.51 8.50 7.10
C HIS A 23 11.01 8.23 7.24
N THR A 24 10.44 7.52 6.27
CA THR A 24 9.00 7.22 6.25
C THR A 24 8.62 6.22 7.34
N ALA A 25 9.40 5.17 7.55
CA ALA A 25 9.19 4.19 8.61
C ALA A 25 9.13 4.85 9.99
N ARG A 26 10.04 5.78 10.30
CA ARG A 26 9.99 6.55 11.56
C ARG A 26 8.68 7.32 11.69
N LYS A 27 8.28 8.05 10.64
CA LYS A 27 7.01 8.79 10.62
C LYS A 27 5.78 7.90 10.78
N LEU A 28 5.80 6.69 10.20
CA LEU A 28 4.73 5.71 10.33
C LEU A 28 4.69 5.20 11.77
N VAL A 29 5.80 4.69 12.30
CA VAL A 29 5.85 4.15 13.65
C VAL A 29 5.43 5.18 14.69
N ASP A 30 5.87 6.43 14.55
CA ASP A 30 5.51 7.52 15.47
C ASP A 30 4.10 8.07 15.25
N HIS A 31 3.37 7.58 14.23
CA HIS A 31 1.98 7.97 13.97
C HIS A 31 1.05 7.42 15.07
N PRO A 32 0.02 8.18 15.52
CA PRO A 32 -0.92 7.74 16.55
C PRO A 32 -1.59 6.39 16.26
N PHE A 33 -1.79 6.06 14.97
CA PHE A 33 -2.27 4.75 14.55
C PHE A 33 -1.40 3.60 15.06
N TYR A 34 -0.09 3.63 14.80
CA TYR A 34 0.82 2.55 15.16
C TYR A 34 1.22 2.59 16.63
N GLN A 35 1.30 3.78 17.24
CA GLN A 35 1.45 3.90 18.70
C GLN A 35 0.28 3.25 19.43
N GLY A 36 -0.96 3.58 19.02
CA GLY A 36 -2.15 2.97 19.58
C GLY A 36 -2.25 1.47 19.32
N LEU A 37 -1.73 0.99 18.19
CA LEU A 37 -1.70 -0.44 17.89
C LEU A 37 -0.76 -1.16 18.87
N ALA A 38 0.44 -0.61 19.08
CA ALA A 38 1.47 -1.19 19.94
C ALA A 38 1.05 -1.23 21.42
N ASP A 39 0.42 -0.17 21.93
CA ASP A 39 0.02 -0.06 23.34
C ASP A 39 -1.41 -0.56 23.63
N GLY A 40 -2.20 -0.84 22.60
CA GLY A 40 -3.57 -1.35 22.73
C GLY A 40 -4.67 -0.29 22.76
N THR A 41 -4.34 1.00 22.61
CA THR A 41 -5.29 2.12 22.68
C THR A 41 -5.91 2.52 21.34
N LEU A 42 -5.47 1.94 20.22
CA LEU A 42 -6.02 2.22 18.89
C LEU A 42 -7.54 2.00 18.87
N PRO A 43 -8.36 2.97 18.39
CA PRO A 43 -9.78 2.75 18.25
C PRO A 43 -10.08 1.57 17.30
N PRO A 44 -10.97 0.63 17.65
CA PRO A 44 -11.32 -0.52 16.80
C PRO A 44 -11.72 -0.14 15.37
N GLY A 45 -12.44 0.97 15.20
CA GLY A 45 -12.84 1.47 13.89
C GLY A 45 -11.68 1.90 12.99
N ALA A 46 -10.56 2.37 13.57
CA ALA A 46 -9.38 2.73 12.79
C ALA A 46 -8.67 1.48 12.27
N LEU A 47 -8.53 0.44 13.09
CA LEU A 47 -7.99 -0.85 12.66
C LEU A 47 -8.89 -1.52 11.61
N ALA A 48 -10.21 -1.51 11.82
CA ALA A 48 -11.18 -2.02 10.86
C ALA A 48 -11.03 -1.32 9.50
N HIS A 49 -11.00 0.01 9.50
CA HIS A 49 -10.80 0.79 8.28
C HIS A 49 -9.50 0.42 7.56
N PHE A 50 -8.37 0.36 8.27
CA PHE A 50 -7.08 -0.02 7.69
C PHE A 50 -7.18 -1.40 7.02
N LEU A 51 -7.61 -2.42 7.76
CA LEU A 51 -7.66 -3.79 7.26
C LEU A 51 -8.58 -3.94 6.05
N GLN A 52 -9.72 -3.24 6.06
CA GLN A 52 -10.68 -3.25 4.96
C GLN A 52 -10.11 -2.62 3.70
N GLN A 53 -9.56 -1.40 3.79
CA GLN A 53 -9.02 -0.73 2.62
C GLN A 53 -7.78 -1.45 2.07
N ASP A 54 -6.91 -1.94 2.94
CA ASP A 54 -5.70 -2.65 2.54
C ASP A 54 -6.00 -3.99 1.85
N HIS A 55 -6.78 -4.86 2.49
CA HIS A 55 -6.96 -6.25 2.05
C HIS A 55 -7.96 -6.42 0.90
N TRP A 56 -8.90 -5.49 0.71
CA TRP A 56 -9.81 -5.51 -0.43
C TRP A 56 -9.29 -4.71 -1.62
N HIS A 57 -8.53 -3.64 -1.40
CA HIS A 57 -8.24 -2.68 -2.47
C HIS A 57 -6.74 -2.49 -2.74
N VAL A 58 -5.93 -2.19 -1.73
CA VAL A 58 -4.49 -1.91 -1.91
C VAL A 58 -3.74 -3.16 -2.36
N LEU A 59 -3.90 -4.28 -1.66
CA LEU A 59 -3.17 -5.51 -1.98
C LEU A 59 -3.49 -6.08 -3.37
N PRO A 60 -4.75 -6.08 -3.85
CA PRO A 60 -5.02 -6.45 -5.25
C PRO A 60 -4.38 -5.49 -6.25
N ALA A 61 -4.45 -4.16 -6.03
CA ALA A 61 -3.78 -3.20 -6.90
C ALA A 61 -2.25 -3.34 -6.89
N TYR A 62 -1.69 -3.74 -5.75
CA TYR A 62 -0.28 -4.05 -5.60
C TYR A 62 0.12 -5.31 -6.39
N ALA A 63 -0.71 -6.36 -6.36
CA ALA A 63 -0.52 -7.55 -7.19
C ALA A 63 -0.58 -7.23 -8.69
N ASP A 64 -1.53 -6.37 -9.11
CA ASP A 64 -1.65 -5.88 -10.48
C ASP A 64 -0.41 -5.08 -10.92
N ALA A 65 0.10 -4.20 -10.05
CA ALA A 65 1.27 -3.40 -10.33
C ALA A 65 2.53 -4.26 -10.51
N HIS A 66 2.69 -5.31 -9.70
CA HIS A 66 3.76 -6.29 -9.90
C HIS A 66 3.63 -7.04 -11.24
N ALA A 67 2.42 -7.47 -11.61
CA ALA A 67 2.19 -8.07 -12.92
C ALA A 67 2.53 -7.10 -14.08
N GLY A 68 2.19 -5.82 -13.92
CA GLY A 68 2.56 -4.76 -14.88
C GLY A 68 4.06 -4.50 -14.98
N CYS A 69 4.81 -4.64 -13.87
CA CYS A 69 6.28 -4.61 -13.87
C CYS A 69 6.85 -5.83 -14.60
N ALA A 70 6.33 -7.03 -14.30
CA ALA A 70 6.76 -8.26 -14.98
C ALA A 70 6.55 -8.20 -16.50
N ALA A 71 5.46 -7.59 -16.96
CA ALA A 71 5.18 -7.42 -18.38
C ALA A 71 6.14 -6.46 -19.10
N ARG A 72 6.81 -5.56 -18.36
CA ARG A 72 7.79 -4.59 -18.89
C ARG A 72 9.23 -4.99 -18.71
N ALA A 73 9.52 -5.93 -17.80
CA ALA A 73 10.85 -6.43 -17.57
C ALA A 73 11.36 -7.21 -18.79
N THR A 74 12.60 -6.94 -19.20
CA THR A 74 13.28 -7.63 -20.30
C THR A 74 14.22 -8.72 -19.80
N ASP A 75 14.73 -8.59 -18.58
CA ASP A 75 15.54 -9.61 -17.94
C ASP A 75 14.65 -10.75 -17.39
N PRO A 76 14.92 -12.02 -17.73
CA PRO A 76 14.11 -13.14 -17.28
C PRO A 76 14.02 -13.28 -15.74
N GLY A 77 15.09 -12.95 -15.01
CA GLY A 77 15.11 -12.96 -13.56
C GLY A 77 14.17 -11.91 -12.97
N HIS A 78 14.17 -10.69 -13.52
CA HIS A 78 13.25 -9.63 -13.11
C HIS A 78 11.80 -10.02 -13.38
N VAL A 79 11.51 -10.62 -14.55
CA VAL A 79 10.17 -11.14 -14.89
C VAL A 79 9.71 -12.15 -13.85
N LEU A 80 10.55 -13.12 -13.50
CA LEU A 80 10.23 -14.17 -12.53
C LEU A 80 9.98 -13.60 -11.12
N LEU A 81 10.81 -12.67 -10.67
CA LEU A 81 10.63 -12.02 -9.37
C LEU A 81 9.28 -11.29 -9.31
N PHE A 82 9.01 -10.39 -10.27
CA PHE A 82 7.77 -9.61 -10.25
C PHE A 82 6.52 -10.50 -10.39
N ARG A 83 6.58 -11.58 -11.19
CA ARG A 83 5.51 -12.58 -11.21
C ARG A 83 5.29 -13.23 -9.85
N ARG A 84 6.37 -13.66 -9.18
CA ARG A 84 6.29 -14.26 -7.84
C ARG A 84 5.70 -13.30 -6.81
N MET A 85 6.06 -12.01 -6.87
CA MET A 85 5.48 -10.98 -6.00
C MET A 85 3.98 -10.79 -6.27
N SER A 86 3.58 -10.75 -7.54
CA SER A 86 2.18 -10.64 -7.95
C SER A 86 1.37 -11.85 -7.48
N THR A 87 1.77 -13.08 -7.84
CA THR A 87 1.03 -14.29 -7.50
C THR A 87 1.02 -14.55 -6.00
N GLY A 88 2.15 -14.35 -5.31
CA GLY A 88 2.22 -14.47 -3.85
C GLY A 88 1.29 -13.49 -3.14
N THR A 89 1.12 -12.28 -3.68
CA THR A 89 0.14 -11.32 -3.17
C THR A 89 -1.29 -11.79 -3.46
N ALA A 90 -1.60 -12.23 -4.68
CA ALA A 90 -2.94 -12.63 -5.08
C ALA A 90 -3.43 -13.92 -4.39
N ASP A 91 -2.62 -14.97 -4.38
CA ASP A 91 -2.95 -16.32 -3.86
C ASP A 91 -3.27 -16.31 -2.36
N ASP A 92 -2.72 -15.34 -1.64
CA ASP A 92 -2.87 -15.22 -0.21
C ASP A 92 -4.04 -14.31 0.21
N ALA A 93 -4.74 -13.66 -0.74
CA ALA A 93 -5.87 -12.78 -0.45
C ALA A 93 -6.99 -13.45 0.35
N GLY A 94 -7.39 -14.68 -0.01
CA GLY A 94 -8.43 -15.41 0.72
C GLY A 94 -8.03 -15.72 2.17
N ARG A 95 -6.79 -16.17 2.38
CA ARG A 95 -6.26 -16.46 3.73
C ARG A 95 -6.13 -15.20 4.58
N ARG A 96 -5.67 -14.08 4.00
CA ARG A 96 -5.61 -12.79 4.71
C ARG A 96 -6.98 -12.26 5.08
N ARG A 97 -7.96 -12.32 4.17
CA ARG A 97 -9.35 -11.91 4.48
C ARG A 97 -9.99 -12.78 5.56
N ALA A 98 -9.72 -14.09 5.55
CA ALA A 98 -10.16 -14.98 6.63
C ALA A 98 -9.50 -14.64 7.97
N ARG A 99 -8.21 -14.28 7.96
CA ARG A 99 -7.48 -13.79 9.14
C ARG A 99 -8.07 -12.49 9.69
N VAL A 100 -8.34 -11.51 8.83
CA VAL A 100 -8.99 -10.25 9.21
C VAL A 100 -10.35 -10.49 9.85
N ARG A 101 -11.18 -11.40 9.31
CA ARG A 101 -12.47 -11.76 9.92
C ARG A 101 -12.31 -12.40 11.30
N ARG A 102 -11.30 -13.27 11.49
CA ARG A 102 -11.00 -13.86 12.80
C ARG A 102 -10.62 -12.78 13.81
N TRP A 103 -9.71 -11.87 13.45
CA TRP A 103 -9.32 -10.75 14.31
C TRP A 103 -10.52 -9.88 14.65
N ALA A 104 -11.38 -9.60 13.68
CA ALA A 104 -12.56 -8.78 13.90
C ALA A 104 -13.55 -9.39 14.90
N ALA A 105 -13.81 -10.69 14.79
CA ALA A 105 -14.66 -11.39 15.74
C ALA A 105 -14.06 -11.39 17.16
N ARG A 106 -12.73 -11.50 17.30
CA ARG A 106 -12.06 -11.51 18.60
C ARG A 106 -11.97 -10.12 19.25
N LEU A 107 -11.86 -9.07 18.44
CA LEU A 107 -11.55 -7.71 18.89
C LEU A 107 -12.72 -6.74 18.75
N ASP A 108 -13.91 -7.24 18.40
CA ASP A 108 -15.11 -6.45 18.14
C ASP A 108 -14.84 -5.33 17.11
N LEU A 109 -14.14 -5.66 16.03
CA LEU A 109 -13.86 -4.69 14.96
C LEU A 109 -15.09 -4.52 14.05
N PRO A 110 -15.51 -3.28 13.76
CA PRO A 110 -16.67 -3.03 12.90
C PRO A 110 -16.31 -3.20 11.42
N LEU A 111 -16.23 -4.45 10.95
CA LEU A 111 -16.07 -4.76 9.53
C LEU A 111 -17.43 -4.72 8.80
N ALA A 112 -17.39 -4.43 7.51
CA ALA A 112 -18.56 -4.57 6.64
C ALA A 112 -18.78 -6.05 6.26
N ASP A 113 -20.05 -6.41 6.09
CA ASP A 113 -20.49 -7.73 5.60
C ASP A 113 -20.29 -7.84 4.07
N GLY A 114 -19.05 -7.74 3.61
CA GLY A 114 -18.74 -7.80 2.17
C GLY A 114 -17.51 -7.01 1.77
N GLU A 115 -17.48 -6.62 0.50
CA GLU A 115 -16.47 -5.70 -0.01
C GLU A 115 -16.77 -4.27 0.48
N PRO A 116 -15.82 -3.62 1.18
CA PRO A 116 -15.99 -2.27 1.67
C PRO A 116 -15.97 -1.26 0.51
N PRO A 117 -16.61 -0.09 0.65
CA PRO A 117 -16.48 0.97 -0.33
C PRO A 117 -15.02 1.36 -0.50
N LEU A 118 -14.61 1.62 -1.75
CA LEU A 118 -13.29 2.14 -2.07
C LEU A 118 -13.25 3.64 -1.73
N LEU A 119 -12.36 4.05 -0.82
CA LEU A 119 -12.31 5.41 -0.29
C LEU A 119 -11.31 6.32 -1.03
N PRO A 120 -11.49 7.65 -1.02
CA PRO A 120 -10.69 8.58 -1.84
C PRO A 120 -9.18 8.42 -1.73
N THR A 121 -8.64 8.27 -0.51
CA THR A 121 -7.19 8.05 -0.33
C THR A 121 -6.74 6.74 -0.97
N THR A 122 -7.55 5.69 -0.85
CA THR A 122 -7.30 4.37 -1.45
C THR A 122 -7.45 4.38 -2.97
N VAL A 123 -8.40 5.15 -3.53
CA VAL A 123 -8.49 5.40 -4.98
C VAL A 123 -7.18 5.98 -5.49
N GLY A 124 -6.69 7.04 -4.83
CA GLY A 124 -5.43 7.68 -5.19
C GLY A 124 -4.24 6.72 -5.13
N TYR A 125 -4.16 5.90 -4.07
CA TYR A 125 -3.05 4.98 -3.92
C TYR A 125 -3.10 3.83 -4.95
N THR A 126 -4.23 3.14 -5.07
CA THR A 126 -4.40 2.02 -6.01
C THR A 126 -4.23 2.46 -7.47
N GLY A 127 -4.73 3.66 -7.82
CA GLY A 127 -4.50 4.28 -9.12
C GLY A 127 -3.03 4.59 -9.36
N PHE A 128 -2.33 5.14 -8.36
CA PHE A 128 -0.89 5.43 -8.46
C PHE A 128 -0.05 4.17 -8.74
N LEU A 129 -0.32 3.07 -8.03
CA LEU A 129 0.39 1.80 -8.21
C LEU A 129 0.24 1.29 -9.65
N ARG A 130 -1.00 1.20 -10.14
CA ARG A 130 -1.31 0.71 -11.49
C ARG A 130 -0.77 1.64 -12.57
N ALA A 131 -0.91 2.96 -12.40
CA ALA A 131 -0.41 3.95 -13.34
C ALA A 131 1.13 3.94 -13.44
N GLY A 132 1.83 3.79 -12.31
CA GLY A 132 3.28 3.65 -12.30
C GLY A 132 3.74 2.42 -13.09
N ALA A 133 3.13 1.26 -12.81
CA ALA A 133 3.41 0.02 -13.52
C ALA A 133 3.09 0.12 -15.01
N ALA A 134 2.02 0.84 -15.41
CA ALA A 134 1.65 1.08 -16.80
C ALA A 134 2.57 2.09 -17.53
N ARG A 135 3.29 2.94 -16.79
CA ARG A 135 4.10 4.01 -17.37
C ARG A 135 5.47 3.53 -17.85
N SER A 136 6.26 2.92 -16.97
CA SER A 136 7.60 2.43 -17.28
C SER A 136 8.03 1.41 -16.22
N LEU A 137 9.03 0.58 -16.51
CA LEU A 137 9.59 -0.32 -15.49
C LEU A 137 10.14 0.47 -14.30
N ALA A 138 10.84 1.58 -14.55
CA ALA A 138 11.37 2.46 -13.51
C ALA A 138 10.26 3.02 -12.60
N ALA A 139 9.18 3.53 -13.20
CA ALA A 139 8.02 4.05 -12.46
C ALA A 139 7.31 2.96 -11.66
N GLY A 140 7.08 1.79 -12.26
CA GLY A 140 6.46 0.63 -11.62
C GLY A 140 7.28 0.11 -10.44
N THR A 141 8.57 -0.15 -10.64
CA THR A 141 9.49 -0.60 -9.59
C THR A 141 9.55 0.41 -8.43
N GLY A 142 9.63 1.71 -8.75
CA GLY A 142 9.58 2.77 -7.75
C GLY A 142 8.25 2.80 -6.99
N ALA A 143 7.12 2.56 -7.66
CA ALA A 143 5.81 2.58 -7.04
C ALA A 143 5.57 1.39 -6.08
N VAL A 144 6.04 0.19 -6.42
CA VAL A 144 5.81 -1.01 -5.60
C VAL A 144 6.82 -1.20 -4.47
N LEU A 145 8.03 -0.65 -4.60
CA LEU A 145 9.10 -0.89 -3.62
C LEU A 145 8.73 -0.46 -2.17
N PRO A 146 8.14 0.72 -1.92
CA PRO A 146 7.89 1.18 -0.56
C PRO A 146 6.95 0.27 0.22
N ALA A 147 5.90 -0.26 -0.41
CA ALA A 147 4.95 -1.14 0.26
C ALA A 147 5.63 -2.37 0.87
N ALA A 148 6.52 -3.03 0.13
CA ALA A 148 7.23 -4.19 0.66
C ALA A 148 8.25 -3.82 1.76
N TRP A 149 8.99 -2.75 1.55
CA TRP A 149 10.08 -2.39 2.45
C TRP A 149 9.55 -1.80 3.77
N LEU A 150 8.59 -0.87 3.69
CA LEU A 150 8.00 -0.24 4.86
C LEU A 150 7.19 -1.23 5.68
N PHE A 151 6.51 -2.19 5.05
CA PHE A 151 5.80 -3.23 5.77
C PHE A 151 6.71 -4.01 6.72
N LEU A 152 7.88 -4.46 6.25
CA LEU A 152 8.84 -5.15 7.12
C LEU A 152 9.41 -4.22 8.20
N LEU A 153 9.82 -2.99 7.85
CA LEU A 153 10.40 -2.05 8.82
C LEU A 153 9.42 -1.69 9.94
N VAL A 154 8.15 -1.46 9.59
CA VAL A 154 7.12 -1.08 10.56
C VAL A 154 6.73 -2.28 11.42
N THR A 155 6.59 -3.48 10.84
CA THR A 155 6.24 -4.67 11.63
C THR A 155 7.38 -5.13 12.54
N ASP A 156 8.64 -5.03 12.10
CA ASP A 156 9.83 -5.25 12.95
C ASP A 156 9.77 -4.33 14.19
N GLU A 157 9.46 -3.05 13.99
CA GLU A 157 9.39 -2.06 15.06
C GLU A 157 8.16 -2.26 15.97
N LEU A 158 7.01 -2.66 15.41
CA LEU A 158 5.82 -3.00 16.18
C LEU A 158 6.05 -4.21 17.09
N LEU A 159 6.76 -5.24 16.61
CA LEU A 159 7.15 -6.37 17.45
C LEU A 159 8.09 -5.93 18.58
N ALA A 160 9.03 -5.03 18.30
CA ALA A 160 9.98 -4.54 19.30
C ALA A 160 9.33 -3.64 20.37
N ARG A 161 8.35 -2.81 19.97
CA ARG A 161 7.64 -1.88 20.88
C ARG A 161 6.39 -2.48 21.53
N GLY A 162 5.82 -3.51 20.91
CA GLY A 162 4.57 -4.12 21.35
C GLY A 162 4.68 -4.66 22.78
N THR A 163 3.56 -4.62 23.50
CA THR A 163 3.48 -5.20 24.84
C THR A 163 2.55 -6.41 24.84
N PRO A 164 2.86 -7.49 25.60
CA PRO A 164 1.94 -8.62 25.74
C PRO A 164 0.57 -8.24 26.34
N ALA A 165 0.48 -7.08 27.00
CA ALA A 165 -0.75 -6.55 27.57
C ALA A 165 -1.65 -5.85 26.52
N SER A 166 -1.11 -5.51 25.33
CA SER A 166 -1.89 -4.91 24.25
C SER A 166 -2.94 -5.91 23.77
N ARG A 167 -4.19 -5.47 23.65
CA ARG A 167 -5.26 -6.28 23.04
C ARG A 167 -4.93 -6.69 21.59
N TYR A 168 -4.05 -5.95 20.93
CA TYR A 168 -3.60 -6.19 19.55
C TYR A 168 -2.32 -7.03 19.45
N ALA A 169 -1.77 -7.56 20.56
CA ALA A 169 -0.52 -8.32 20.55
C ALA A 169 -0.52 -9.47 19.53
N GLU A 170 -1.56 -10.31 19.52
CA GLU A 170 -1.70 -11.41 18.54
C GLU A 170 -1.81 -10.88 17.11
N VAL A 171 -2.48 -9.74 16.88
CA VAL A 171 -2.56 -9.13 15.55
C VAL A 171 -1.16 -8.72 15.11
N ILE A 172 -0.39 -8.04 15.97
CA ILE A 172 0.98 -7.62 15.66
C ILE A 172 1.87 -8.84 15.35
N GLU A 173 1.81 -9.87 16.18
CA GLU A 173 2.59 -11.10 16.01
C GLU A 173 2.27 -11.80 14.69
N GLU A 174 1.00 -12.03 14.40
CA GLU A 174 0.58 -12.69 13.18
C GLU A 174 0.74 -11.81 11.93
N TRP A 175 0.74 -10.48 12.07
CA TRP A 175 0.87 -9.55 10.94
C TRP A 175 2.32 -9.43 10.47
N HIS A 176 3.30 -9.73 11.31
CA HIS A 176 4.70 -9.75 10.91
C HIS A 176 4.98 -10.87 9.88
N PRO A 177 5.66 -10.59 8.75
CA PRO A 177 5.73 -11.52 7.64
C PRO A 177 6.87 -12.56 7.73
N GLY A 178 7.78 -12.41 8.70
CA GLY A 178 8.84 -13.38 9.00
C GLY A 178 10.02 -13.41 8.02
N ASP A 179 10.94 -14.34 8.24
CA ASP A 179 12.24 -14.36 7.55
C ASP A 179 12.16 -14.69 6.06
N THR A 180 11.19 -15.50 5.65
CA THR A 180 10.94 -15.78 4.22
C THR A 180 10.63 -14.50 3.46
N TYR A 181 9.87 -13.58 4.07
CA TYR A 181 9.58 -12.28 3.48
C TYR A 181 10.81 -11.36 3.49
N ARG A 182 11.61 -11.38 4.55
CA ARG A 182 12.88 -10.63 4.61
C ARG A 182 13.83 -11.05 3.49
N ALA A 183 13.95 -12.35 3.22
CA ALA A 183 14.74 -12.87 2.11
C ALA A 183 14.19 -12.42 0.74
N LEU A 184 12.85 -12.49 0.55
CA LEU A 184 12.18 -12.02 -0.66
C LEU A 184 12.37 -10.52 -0.89
N LEU A 185 12.27 -9.71 0.17
CA LEU A 185 12.58 -8.29 0.11
C LEU A 185 14.03 -8.07 -0.31
N GLY A 186 14.99 -8.82 0.25
CA GLY A 186 16.40 -8.79 -0.18
C GLY A 186 16.55 -8.99 -1.69
N THR A 187 15.90 -10.02 -2.25
CA THR A 187 15.90 -10.24 -3.71
C THR A 187 15.27 -9.07 -4.48
N LEU A 188 14.17 -8.49 -3.98
CA LEU A 188 13.57 -7.30 -4.58
C LEU A 188 14.51 -6.10 -4.55
N LEU A 189 15.25 -5.92 -3.45
CA LEU A 189 16.27 -4.89 -3.37
C LEU A 189 17.33 -5.16 -4.46
N ASP A 190 17.95 -6.32 -4.50
CA ASP A 190 19.00 -6.62 -5.50
C ASP A 190 18.52 -6.37 -6.94
N THR A 191 17.30 -6.81 -7.30
CA THR A 191 16.69 -6.50 -8.60
C THR A 191 16.49 -5.00 -8.85
N VAL A 192 16.08 -4.22 -7.84
CA VAL A 192 15.99 -2.75 -7.98
C VAL A 192 17.36 -2.13 -8.28
N ASP A 193 18.43 -2.64 -7.67
CA ASP A 193 19.79 -2.15 -7.92
C ASP A 193 20.24 -2.48 -9.35
N GLU A 194 19.97 -3.69 -9.82
CA GLU A 194 20.24 -4.11 -11.21
C GLU A 194 19.47 -3.26 -12.23
N ILE A 195 18.17 -3.07 -12.03
CA ILE A 195 17.34 -2.20 -12.88
C ILE A 195 17.92 -0.79 -12.91
N ALA A 196 18.27 -0.23 -11.75
CA ALA A 196 18.78 1.13 -11.68
C ALA A 196 20.16 1.31 -12.34
N GLN A 197 21.01 0.27 -12.34
CA GLN A 197 22.29 0.29 -13.07
C GLN A 197 22.10 0.36 -14.59
N GLN A 198 21.03 -0.24 -15.11
CA GLN A 198 20.70 -0.23 -16.54
C GLN A 198 19.97 1.04 -17.00
N LEU A 199 19.38 1.80 -16.08
CA LEU A 199 18.63 3.02 -16.40
C LEU A 199 19.56 4.22 -16.64
N PRO A 200 19.23 5.12 -17.58
CA PRO A 200 19.88 6.44 -17.65
C PRO A 200 19.53 7.28 -16.42
N ALA A 201 20.23 8.40 -16.22
CA ALA A 201 20.01 9.28 -15.07
C ALA A 201 18.55 9.74 -14.92
N ALA A 202 17.85 9.97 -16.03
CA ALA A 202 16.42 10.31 -16.02
C ALA A 202 15.54 9.17 -15.48
N GLY A 203 15.83 7.92 -15.86
CA GLY A 203 15.12 6.74 -15.36
C GLY A 203 15.37 6.49 -13.88
N ARG A 204 16.61 6.66 -13.40
CA ARG A 204 16.91 6.58 -11.95
C ARG A 204 16.14 7.62 -11.14
N ARG A 205 16.05 8.86 -11.64
CA ARG A 205 15.24 9.92 -11.01
C ARG A 205 13.75 9.59 -11.03
N GLU A 206 13.25 8.99 -12.10
CA GLU A 206 11.85 8.55 -12.18
C GLU A 206 11.54 7.46 -11.15
N LEU A 207 12.42 6.47 -10.99
CA LEU A 207 12.30 5.41 -9.99
C LEU A 207 12.28 5.99 -8.57
N ALA A 208 13.28 6.79 -8.20
CA ALA A 208 13.35 7.42 -6.88
C ALA A 208 12.16 8.36 -6.62
N GLY A 209 11.71 9.09 -7.64
CA GLY A 209 10.52 9.94 -7.57
C GLY A 209 9.23 9.17 -7.31
N HIS A 210 9.05 8.01 -7.95
CA HIS A 210 7.90 7.15 -7.66
C HIS A 210 7.99 6.51 -6.28
N ALA A 211 9.17 6.09 -5.83
CA ALA A 211 9.37 5.57 -4.48
C ALA A 211 9.04 6.61 -3.40
N ARG A 212 9.43 7.87 -3.60
CA ARG A 212 9.10 8.96 -2.67
C ARG A 212 7.59 9.24 -2.62
N ARG A 213 6.89 9.15 -3.74
CA ARG A 213 5.42 9.32 -3.80
C ARG A 213 4.66 8.13 -3.23
N ALA A 214 5.07 6.89 -3.52
CA ALA A 214 4.48 5.71 -2.90
C ALA A 214 4.67 5.73 -1.37
N ALA A 215 5.84 6.14 -0.87
CA ALA A 215 6.05 6.34 0.56
C ALA A 215 5.10 7.39 1.17
N ALA A 216 4.74 8.44 0.42
CA ALA A 216 3.72 9.40 0.86
C ALA A 216 2.30 8.80 0.86
N HIS A 217 1.98 7.94 -0.11
CA HIS A 217 0.72 7.20 -0.13
C HIS A 217 0.60 6.22 1.05
N GLU A 218 1.68 5.54 1.43
CA GLU A 218 1.71 4.67 2.63
C GLU A 218 1.36 5.45 3.90
N TRP A 219 1.97 6.62 4.08
CA TRP A 219 1.64 7.49 5.20
C TRP A 219 0.19 7.97 5.15
N ALA A 220 -0.27 8.43 3.98
CA ALA A 220 -1.65 8.90 3.80
C ALA A 220 -2.68 7.79 4.05
N HIS A 221 -2.38 6.55 3.67
CA HIS A 221 -3.26 5.40 3.89
C HIS A 221 -3.46 5.12 5.39
N VAL A 222 -2.38 5.14 6.17
CA VAL A 222 -2.41 4.98 7.63
C VAL A 222 -3.15 6.14 8.30
N ASP A 223 -2.89 7.36 7.86
CA ASP A 223 -3.50 8.57 8.37
C ASP A 223 -5.01 8.67 8.04
N ALA A 224 -5.42 8.21 6.85
CA ALA A 224 -6.83 8.05 6.49
C ALA A 224 -7.53 7.02 7.40
N ALA A 225 -6.87 5.90 7.71
CA ALA A 225 -7.42 4.91 8.63
C ALA A 225 -7.57 5.43 10.05
N TRP A 226 -6.59 6.18 10.55
CA TRP A 226 -6.67 6.84 11.86
C TRP A 226 -7.85 7.82 11.95
N ARG A 227 -8.03 8.66 10.92
CA ARG A 227 -9.20 9.56 10.84
C ARG A 227 -10.52 8.85 10.60
N ARG A 228 -10.48 7.58 10.17
CA ARG A 228 -11.63 6.83 9.66
C ARG A 228 -12.28 7.60 8.51
N GLU A 229 -11.49 7.84 7.45
CA GLU A 229 -11.97 8.47 6.21
C GLU A 229 -13.31 7.86 5.79
N ALA A 230 -14.24 8.71 5.38
CA ALA A 230 -15.55 8.30 4.91
C ALA A 230 -15.70 8.74 3.44
N PRO A 231 -16.60 8.10 2.68
CA PRO A 231 -16.95 8.60 1.36
C PRO A 231 -17.40 10.06 1.42
N PRO A 232 -17.18 10.85 0.35
CA PRO A 232 -17.75 12.19 0.24
C PRO A 232 -19.26 12.15 0.50
N ARG A 233 -19.77 13.08 1.30
CA ARG A 233 -21.18 13.12 1.72
C ARG A 233 -22.10 13.85 0.75
N ASP A 234 -21.56 14.38 -0.35
CA ASP A 234 -22.34 15.19 -1.30
C ASP A 234 -23.11 14.35 -2.32
N ARG A 235 -24.33 14.83 -2.60
CA ARG A 235 -25.35 14.39 -3.55
C ARG A 235 -24.92 14.27 -5.02
N ILE A 236 -23.63 14.24 -5.35
CA ILE A 236 -23.15 14.14 -6.74
C ILE A 236 -23.70 12.87 -7.43
N THR A 237 -24.02 11.84 -6.65
CA THR A 237 -24.61 10.58 -7.12
C THR A 237 -26.06 10.36 -6.64
N SER A 238 -26.74 11.37 -6.09
CA SER A 238 -28.17 11.19 -5.83
C SER A 238 -28.89 11.22 -7.17
N ASP A 239 -29.37 10.07 -7.62
CA ASP A 239 -30.47 9.92 -8.58
C ASP A 239 -31.77 10.49 -7.96
N GLU A 240 -31.74 11.74 -7.48
CA GLU A 240 -32.98 12.50 -7.37
C GLU A 240 -33.36 12.84 -8.82
N PRO A 241 -34.47 12.32 -9.35
CA PRO A 241 -34.91 12.70 -10.68
C PRO A 241 -35.04 14.22 -10.70
N HIS A 242 -34.44 14.85 -11.71
CA HIS A 242 -34.83 16.20 -12.08
C HIS A 242 -36.34 16.15 -12.36
N GLU A 243 -37.16 16.57 -11.39
CA GLU A 243 -38.52 17.00 -11.67
C GLU A 243 -38.39 18.16 -12.66
N ASN A 244 -38.56 17.85 -13.94
CA ASN A 244 -38.86 18.85 -14.94
C ASN A 244 -40.18 19.49 -14.50
N ASP A 245 -40.09 20.73 -14.05
CA ASP A 245 -41.22 21.62 -13.89
C ASP A 245 -41.76 22.01 -15.29
N ASP A 246 -42.37 21.04 -15.97
CA ASP A 246 -43.18 21.26 -17.17
C ASP A 246 -44.66 21.27 -16.74
N THR A 247 -45.03 22.22 -15.89
CA THR A 247 -46.45 22.44 -15.54
C THR A 247 -46.85 23.90 -15.72
N GLU A 248 -46.63 24.51 -16.88
CA GLU A 248 -47.33 25.77 -17.21
C GLU A 248 -47.32 26.14 -18.71
N GLU A 249 -47.96 25.33 -19.56
CA GLU A 249 -48.52 25.85 -20.82
C GLU A 249 -49.63 24.93 -21.40
N ARG A 250 -50.70 24.73 -20.63
CA ARG A 250 -51.98 24.22 -21.16
C ARG A 250 -53.15 25.04 -20.60
N THR A 251 -53.20 26.33 -20.91
CA THR A 251 -54.45 27.09 -20.80
C THR A 251 -54.48 28.26 -21.78
N ALA A 252 -54.72 27.97 -23.06
CA ALA A 252 -55.20 28.97 -24.02
C ALA A 252 -55.89 28.27 -25.21
N CYS A 253 -57.05 27.64 -24.94
CA CYS A 253 -58.02 27.30 -25.98
C CYS A 253 -59.38 27.02 -25.33
N ALA A 254 -60.00 28.06 -24.78
CA ALA A 254 -61.43 28.13 -24.51
C ALA A 254 -61.76 29.58 -24.08
N GLU A 255 -62.04 30.43 -25.08
CA GLU A 255 -63.17 31.38 -25.17
C GLU A 255 -62.98 32.32 -26.36
#